data_AF-A0A4V1UT52-F1
#
_entry.id   AF-A0A4V1UT52-F1
#
_cell.length_a   1.000
_cell.length_b   1.000
_cell.length_c   1.000
_cell.angle_alpha   90.00
_cell.angle_beta   90.00
_cell.angle_gamma   90.00
#
_symmetry.space_group_name_H-M   'P 1'
#
loop_
_entity.id
_entity.type
_entity.pdbx_description
1 polymer ?
#
loop_
_entity_poly.entity_id
_entity_poly.type
_entity_poly.pdbx_seq_one_letter_code
_entity_poly.pdbx_strand_id
1 'polypeptide(L)'
;MKDKHLGTMLVFTIVLIILYLAYRNVYFLYGALVAGGIGILIPSLSRLIHDLWMKFAELLGLVMNKVILGLVFFVFLVPIALLSRLFRKNPFKVQKSAGSYFSDRNFKYTKKSLEQLW
;
A
#
# COMPACT_ATOMS: atom_id res chain seq x y z
N MET A 1 -19.16 -17.39 19.84
CA MET A 1 -19.25 -16.33 18.80
C MET A 1 -20.45 -15.41 19.08
N LYS A 2 -20.65 -14.94 20.33
CA LYS A 2 -21.91 -14.29 20.74
C LYS A 2 -21.83 -12.78 21.03
N ASP A 3 -20.66 -12.14 21.02
CA ASP A 3 -20.58 -10.74 21.53
C ASP A 3 -19.83 -9.75 20.61
N LYS A 4 -19.42 -10.13 19.39
CA LYS A 4 -18.64 -9.25 18.50
C LYS A 4 -19.39 -7.98 18.07
N HIS A 5 -20.72 -8.05 17.95
CA HIS A 5 -21.57 -6.93 17.56
C HIS A 5 -21.65 -5.84 18.64
N LEU A 6 -21.57 -6.22 19.93
CA LEU A 6 -21.52 -5.26 21.05
C LEU A 6 -20.24 -4.42 20.98
N GLY A 7 -19.11 -5.04 20.65
CA GLY A 7 -17.84 -4.34 20.45
C GLY A 7 -17.93 -3.26 19.37
N THR A 8 -18.55 -3.56 18.23
CA THR A 8 -18.73 -2.58 17.14
C THR A 8 -19.65 -1.42 17.53
N MET A 9 -20.75 -1.70 18.23
CA MET A 9 -21.63 -0.65 18.75
C MET A 9 -20.90 0.25 19.76
N LEU A 10 -20.05 -0.33 20.60
CA LEU A 10 -19.26 0.41 21.57
C LEU A 10 -18.23 1.30 20.88
N VAL A 11 -17.55 0.81 19.83
CA VAL A 11 -16.64 1.63 19.02
C VAL A 11 -17.37 2.81 18.38
N PHE A 12 -18.55 2.59 17.79
CA PHE A 12 -19.35 3.68 17.23
C PHE A 12 -19.75 4.72 18.29
N THR A 13 -20.17 4.24 19.47
CA THR A 13 -20.55 5.11 20.59
C THR A 13 -19.35 5.95 21.05
N ILE A 14 -18.16 5.35 21.17
CA ILE A 14 -16.93 6.08 21.52
C ILE A 14 -16.59 7.13 20.46
N VAL A 15 -16.67 6.79 19.16
CA VAL A 15 -16.39 7.75 18.08
C VAL A 15 -17.31 8.97 18.16
N LEU A 16 -18.61 8.75 18.40
CA LEU A 16 -19.58 9.83 18.59
C LEU A 16 -19.27 10.69 19.82
N ILE A 17 -18.81 10.10 20.92
CA ILE A 17 -18.40 10.82 22.13
C ILE A 17 -17.13 11.65 21.88
N ILE A 18 -16.14 11.10 21.16
CA ILE A 18 -14.93 11.84 20.79
C ILE A 18 -15.29 13.04 19.90
N LEU A 19 -16.20 12.86 18.94
CA LEU A 19 -16.71 13.94 18.10
C LEU A 19 -17.47 15.00 18.92
N TYR A 20 -18.26 14.58 19.92
CA TYR A 20 -18.86 15.51 20.87
C TYR A 20 -17.78 16.33 21.61
N LEU A 21 -16.70 15.71 22.06
CA LEU A 21 -15.62 16.41 22.76
C LEU A 21 -14.89 17.42 21.85
N ALA A 22 -14.71 17.08 20.57
CA ALA A 22 -14.03 17.92 19.60
C ALA A 22 -14.89 19.10 19.10
N TYR A 23 -16.16 18.86 18.80
CA TYR A 23 -17.06 19.84 18.19
C TYR A 23 -18.05 20.48 19.18
N ARG A 24 -18.09 20.00 20.43
CA ARG A 24 -18.96 20.44 21.54
C ARG A 24 -20.45 20.53 21.20
N ASN A 25 -20.88 19.77 20.20
CA ASN A 25 -22.23 19.83 19.66
C ASN A 25 -23.12 18.73 20.26
N VAL A 26 -24.21 19.13 20.91
CA VAL A 26 -25.12 18.27 21.68
C VAL A 26 -25.79 17.20 20.82
N TYR A 27 -25.96 17.42 19.50
CA TYR A 27 -26.54 16.41 18.60
C TYR A 27 -25.72 15.10 18.57
N PHE A 28 -24.38 15.18 18.70
CA PHE A 28 -23.53 13.98 18.76
C PHE A 28 -23.72 13.18 20.05
N LEU A 29 -24.03 13.85 21.17
CA LEU A 29 -24.31 13.21 22.45
C LEU A 29 -25.61 12.40 22.40
N TYR A 30 -26.68 12.97 21.82
CA TYR A 30 -27.93 12.24 21.59
C TYR A 30 -27.72 11.03 20.68
N GLY A 31 -26.93 11.20 19.60
CA GLY A 31 -26.57 10.10 18.71
C GLY A 31 -25.83 8.97 19.42
N ALA A 32 -24.87 9.28 20.29
CA ALA A 32 -24.15 8.29 21.10
C ALA A 32 -25.08 7.54 22.05
N LEU A 33 -26.00 8.24 22.71
CA LEU A 33 -26.93 7.65 23.67
C LEU A 33 -27.92 6.70 22.98
N VAL A 34 -28.41 7.07 21.79
CA VAL A 34 -29.26 6.22 20.96
C VAL A 34 -28.48 5.01 20.43
N ALA A 35 -27.27 5.20 19.89
CA ALA A 35 -26.46 4.11 19.37
C ALA A 35 -26.08 3.08 20.45
N GLY A 36 -25.65 3.55 21.62
CA GLY A 36 -25.36 2.70 22.77
C GLY A 36 -26.61 1.98 23.29
N GLY A 37 -27.74 2.70 23.37
CA GLY A 37 -29.03 2.11 23.74
C GLY A 37 -29.47 1.01 22.79
N ILE A 38 -29.45 1.25 21.48
CA ILE A 38 -29.79 0.26 20.46
C ILE A 38 -28.88 -0.97 20.55
N GLY A 39 -27.58 -0.75 20.83
CA GLY A 39 -26.61 -1.83 20.98
C GLY A 39 -26.96 -2.82 22.10
N ILE A 40 -27.58 -2.35 23.19
CA ILE A 40 -27.97 -3.16 24.36
C ILE A 40 -29.40 -3.69 24.23
N LEU A 41 -30.34 -2.85 23.80
CA LEU A 41 -31.78 -3.15 23.77
C LEU A 41 -32.17 -4.04 22.60
N ILE A 42 -31.51 -3.91 21.44
CA ILE A 42 -31.92 -4.56 20.18
C ILE A 42 -30.72 -5.28 19.52
N PRO A 43 -30.39 -6.51 19.95
CA PRO A 43 -29.25 -7.26 19.42
C PRO A 43 -29.39 -7.58 17.92
N SER A 44 -30.60 -7.72 17.39
CA SER A 44 -30.82 -7.98 15.95
C SER A 44 -30.37 -6.83 15.06
N LEU A 45 -30.64 -5.58 15.45
CA LEU A 45 -30.23 -4.40 14.70
C LEU A 45 -28.72 -4.15 14.83
N SER A 46 -28.18 -4.37 16.03
CA SER A 46 -26.74 -4.34 16.29
C SER A 46 -25.97 -5.31 15.39
N ARG A 47 -26.49 -6.53 15.17
CA ARG A 47 -25.90 -7.51 14.24
C ARG A 47 -25.95 -7.04 12.79
N LEU A 48 -27.06 -6.48 12.32
CA LEU A 48 -27.17 -6.00 10.94
C LEU A 48 -26.15 -4.89 10.67
N ILE A 49 -26.02 -3.93 11.59
CA ILE A 49 -25.03 -2.85 11.47
C ILE A 49 -23.61 -3.41 11.53
N HIS A 50 -23.34 -4.37 12.44
CA HIS A 50 -22.05 -5.05 12.52
C HIS A 50 -21.70 -5.75 11.20
N ASP A 51 -22.62 -6.52 10.63
CA ASP A 51 -22.39 -7.25 9.38
C ASP A 51 -22.15 -6.29 8.20
N LEU A 52 -22.90 -5.19 8.14
CA LEU A 52 -22.70 -4.15 7.11
C LEU A 52 -21.33 -3.47 7.27
N TRP A 53 -20.95 -3.15 8.50
CA TRP A 53 -19.65 -2.58 8.81
C TRP A 53 -18.50 -3.53 8.47
N MET A 54 -18.66 -4.83 8.78
CA MET A 54 -17.66 -5.84 8.45
C MET A 54 -17.51 -6.02 6.94
N LYS A 55 -18.61 -6.03 6.17
CA LYS A 55 -18.54 -6.04 4.70
C LYS A 55 -17.80 -4.82 4.14
N PHE A 56 -18.02 -3.65 4.74
CA PHE A 56 -17.29 -2.44 4.36
C PHE A 56 -15.79 -2.55 4.70
N ALA A 57 -15.46 -3.08 5.88
CA ALA A 57 -14.07 -3.32 6.29
C ALA A 57 -13.36 -4.34 5.38
N GLU A 58 -14.05 -5.38 4.93
CA GLU A 58 -13.52 -6.35 3.95
C GLU A 58 -13.22 -5.67 2.61
N LEU A 59 -14.14 -4.85 2.10
CA LEU A 59 -13.93 -4.08 0.87
C LEU A 59 -12.72 -3.15 1.00
N LEU A 60 -12.62 -2.43 2.12
CA LEU A 60 -11.47 -1.60 2.42
C LEU A 60 -10.18 -2.42 2.52
N GLY A 61 -10.21 -3.61 3.11
CA GLY A 61 -9.05 -4.50 3.19
C GLY A 61 -8.52 -4.90 1.81
N LEU A 62 -9.41 -5.19 0.85
CA LEU A 62 -9.03 -5.50 -0.53
C LEU A 62 -8.34 -4.33 -1.22
N VAL A 63 -8.82 -3.11 -1.01
CA VAL A 63 -8.19 -1.89 -1.54
C VAL A 63 -6.87 -1.62 -0.84
N MET A 64 -6.84 -1.74 0.49
CA MET A 64 -5.68 -1.46 1.33
C MET A 64 -4.49 -2.36 0.97
N ASN A 65 -4.72 -3.62 0.63
CA ASN A 65 -3.64 -4.51 0.18
C ASN A 65 -2.91 -3.94 -1.06
N LYS A 66 -3.66 -3.44 -2.05
CA LYS A 66 -3.07 -2.79 -3.24
C LYS A 66 -2.39 -1.47 -2.90
N VAL A 67 -2.99 -0.69 -2.01
CA VAL A 67 -2.45 0.60 -1.57
C VAL A 67 -1.14 0.40 -0.81
N ILE A 68 -1.07 -0.53 0.13
CA ILE A 68 0.15 -0.84 0.90
C ILE A 68 1.25 -1.29 -0.06
N LEU A 69 0.96 -2.21 -0.97
CA LEU A 69 1.97 -2.68 -1.93
C LEU A 69 2.47 -1.54 -2.84
N GLY A 70 1.56 -0.71 -3.35
CA GLY A 70 1.91 0.47 -4.12
C GLY A 70 2.73 1.47 -3.31
N LEU A 71 2.34 1.73 -2.06
CA LEU A 71 3.04 2.65 -1.18
C LEU A 71 4.45 2.14 -0.84
N VAL A 72 4.61 0.85 -0.57
CA VAL A 72 5.93 0.23 -0.38
C VAL A 72 6.78 0.39 -1.65
N PHE A 73 6.21 0.17 -2.83
CA PHE A 73 6.91 0.38 -4.09
C PHE A 73 7.37 1.84 -4.26
N PHE A 74 6.48 2.81 -4.04
CA PHE A 74 6.80 4.23 -4.20
C PHE A 74 7.72 4.79 -3.12
N VAL A 75 7.63 4.32 -1.88
CA VAL A 75 8.43 4.81 -0.75
C VAL A 75 9.79 4.13 -0.66
N PHE A 76 9.92 2.87 -1.08
CA PHE A 76 11.19 2.14 -1.01
C PHE A 76 11.78 1.88 -2.40
N LEU A 77 11.09 1.13 -3.26
CA LEU A 77 11.69 0.71 -4.55
C LEU A 77 12.00 1.90 -5.47
N VAL A 78 11.08 2.84 -5.62
CA VAL A 78 11.26 4.00 -6.51
C VAL A 78 12.46 4.86 -6.12
N PRO A 79 12.62 5.32 -4.86
CA PRO A 79 13.80 6.09 -4.49
C PRO A 79 15.08 5.26 -4.60
N ILE A 80 15.07 3.97 -4.23
CA ILE A 80 16.24 3.10 -4.41
C ILE A 80 16.62 3.01 -5.89
N ALA A 81 15.65 2.83 -6.78
CA ALA A 81 15.88 2.77 -8.23
C ALA A 81 16.42 4.10 -8.77
N LEU A 82 15.86 5.23 -8.33
CA LEU A 82 16.33 6.57 -8.71
C LEU A 82 17.76 6.83 -8.23
N LEU A 83 18.07 6.52 -6.96
CA LEU A 83 19.43 6.58 -6.43
C LEU A 83 20.36 5.67 -7.23
N SER A 84 19.95 4.43 -7.49
CA SER A 84 20.74 3.48 -8.28
C SER A 84 21.02 4.01 -9.70
N ARG A 85 20.08 4.74 -10.30
CA ARG A 85 20.24 5.36 -11.63
C ARG A 85 21.15 6.59 -11.58
N LEU A 86 21.13 7.36 -10.50
CA LEU A 86 22.03 8.49 -10.29
C LEU A 86 23.48 8.02 -10.05
N PHE A 87 23.66 6.94 -9.29
CA PHE A 87 24.98 6.39 -8.96
C PHE A 87 25.51 5.38 -9.99
N ARG A 88 24.66 4.71 -10.79
CA ARG A 88 25.12 3.90 -11.93
C ARG A 88 25.63 4.82 -13.05
N LYS A 89 26.94 5.08 -13.03
CA LYS A 89 27.68 5.49 -14.23
C LYS A 89 27.42 4.43 -15.32
N ASN A 90 26.73 4.84 -16.37
CA ASN A 90 26.51 4.15 -17.65
C ASN A 90 27.33 2.85 -17.85
N PRO A 91 26.76 1.66 -17.59
CA PRO A 91 27.44 0.41 -17.94
C PRO A 91 27.48 0.17 -19.47
N PHE A 92 26.68 0.90 -20.26
CA PHE A 92 26.61 0.77 -21.72
C PHE A 92 26.74 2.11 -22.44
N LYS A 93 27.77 2.91 -22.13
CA LYS A 93 28.28 3.85 -23.13
C LYS A 93 29.08 3.06 -24.16
N VAL A 94 28.41 2.32 -25.04
CA VAL A 94 28.96 2.11 -26.37
C VAL A 94 28.83 3.46 -27.05
N GLN A 95 29.89 4.26 -26.93
CA GLN A 95 29.93 5.58 -27.53
C GLN A 95 29.76 5.39 -29.03
N LYS A 96 28.69 5.96 -29.61
CA LYS A 96 28.61 6.23 -31.04
C LYS A 96 29.69 7.27 -31.38
N SER A 97 30.93 6.82 -31.50
CA SER A 97 31.97 7.57 -32.19
C SER A 97 32.01 6.99 -33.60
N ALA A 98 31.39 7.70 -34.55
CA ALA A 98 31.39 7.38 -35.98
C ALA A 98 30.72 6.04 -36.42
N GLY A 99 29.41 6.10 -36.71
CA GLY A 99 28.76 5.24 -37.72
C GLY A 99 28.57 3.74 -37.46
N SER A 100 29.33 3.10 -36.56
CA SER A 100 29.29 1.65 -36.37
C SER A 100 29.58 1.24 -34.91
N TYR A 101 29.00 0.11 -34.50
CA TYR A 101 29.32 -0.56 -33.23
C TYR A 101 30.59 -1.44 -33.33
N PHE A 102 31.15 -1.59 -34.54
CA PHE A 102 32.37 -2.35 -34.76
C PHE A 102 33.61 -1.52 -34.44
N SER A 103 34.52 -2.11 -33.67
CA SER A 103 35.87 -1.61 -33.41
C SER A 103 36.85 -2.34 -34.34
N ASP A 104 37.64 -1.59 -35.11
CA ASP A 104 38.69 -2.16 -35.96
C ASP A 104 39.79 -2.78 -35.09
N ARG A 105 39.76 -4.11 -34.98
CA ARG A 105 40.82 -4.86 -34.31
C ARG A 105 41.95 -5.12 -35.30
N ASN A 106 42.98 -4.27 -35.26
CA ASN A 106 44.27 -4.54 -35.93
C ASN A 106 45.05 -5.65 -35.19
N PHE A 107 44.47 -6.85 -35.09
CA PHE A 107 45.08 -7.98 -34.40
C PHE A 107 45.87 -8.84 -35.39
N LYS A 108 47.17 -9.05 -35.15
CA LYS A 108 47.97 -10.03 -35.89
C LYS A 108 47.68 -11.42 -35.34
N TYR A 109 46.92 -12.21 -36.09
CA TYR A 109 46.58 -13.58 -35.72
C TYR A 109 47.84 -14.42 -35.50
N THR A 110 47.96 -14.96 -34.29
CA THR A 110 49.01 -15.93 -33.91
C THR A 110 48.37 -17.30 -33.73
N LYS A 111 49.13 -18.37 -33.98
CA LYS A 111 48.68 -19.78 -33.93
C LYS A 111 47.86 -20.12 -32.66
N LYS A 112 48.30 -19.62 -31.51
CA LYS A 112 47.65 -19.77 -30.20
C LYS A 112 46.24 -19.16 -30.13
N SER A 113 45.94 -18.12 -30.92
CA SER A 113 44.61 -17.49 -30.98
C SER A 113 43.59 -18.30 -31.78
N LEU A 114 44.05 -19.28 -32.58
CA LEU A 114 43.18 -20.17 -33.35
C LEU A 114 42.81 -21.44 -32.57
N GLU A 115 43.44 -21.66 -31.41
CA GLU A 115 43.15 -22.81 -30.54
C GLU A 115 41.98 -22.53 -29.58
N GLN A 116 41.62 -21.26 -29.33
CA GLN A 116 40.43 -20.86 -28.58
C GLN A 116 39.58 -19.90 -29.43
N LEU A 117 38.64 -20.48 -30.19
CA LEU A 117 37.73 -19.76 -31.09
C LEU A 117 36.41 -19.33 -30.41
N TRP A 118 36.22 -19.69 -29.13
CA TRP A 118 35.02 -19.44 -28.34
C TRP A 118 35.40 -18.89 -26.96
#